data_AF-A0A7K2MYQ8-F1
#
_entry.id   AF-A0A7K2MYQ8-F1
#
_cell.length_a   1.000
_cell.length_b   1.000
_cell.length_c   1.000
_cell.angle_alpha   90.00
_cell.angle_beta   90.00
_cell.angle_gamma   90.00
#
_symmetry.space_group_name_H-M   'P 1'
#
loop_
_entity.id
_entity.type
_entity.pdbx_description
1 polymer ?
#
loop_
_entity_poly.entity_id
_entity_poly.type
_entity_poly.pdbx_seq_one_letter_code
_entity_poly.pdbx_strand_id
1 'polypeptide(L)' 'VDLPGVRAALRAVEGVCAGGDAAGQAAEDDPGRRFRWLIAPRSTIVQPGPVHTGLTADPAAETERLLDLLVR' A
#
# COMPACT_ATOMS: atom_id res chain seq x y z
N VAL A 1 -22.02 4.45 -12.87
CA VAL A 1 -20.83 3.89 -12.19
C VAL A 1 -21.32 2.80 -11.25
N ASP A 2 -20.69 1.62 -11.26
CA ASP A 2 -20.99 0.53 -10.34
C ASP A 2 -20.38 0.81 -8.95
N LEU A 3 -21.15 1.43 -8.07
CA LEU A 3 -20.69 1.80 -6.72
C LEU A 3 -20.40 0.57 -5.83
N PRO A 4 -21.22 -0.50 -5.82
CA PRO A 4 -20.86 -1.75 -5.16
C PRO A 4 -19.51 -2.31 -5.60
N GLY A 5 -19.25 -2.38 -6.91
CA GLY A 5 -17.98 -2.87 -7.46
C GLY A 5 -16.78 -2.02 -7.04
N VAL A 6 -16.91 -0.68 -7.12
CA VAL A 6 -15.86 0.25 -6.65
C VAL A 6 -15.57 0.04 -5.16
N ARG A 7 -16.61 -0.09 -4.31
CA ARG A 7 -16.44 -0.31 -2.87
C ARG A 7 -15.75 -1.65 -2.57
N ALA A 8 -16.06 -2.70 -3.33
CA ALA A 8 -15.38 -3.98 -3.20
C ALA A 8 -13.90 -3.88 -3.57
N ALA A 9 -13.56 -3.19 -4.66
CA ALA A 9 -12.17 -2.96 -5.06
C ALA A 9 -11.38 -2.16 -4.01
N LEU A 10 -11.98 -1.11 -3.44
CA LEU A 10 -11.34 -0.32 -2.37
C LEU A 10 -11.09 -1.14 -1.10
N ARG A 11 -12.03 -2.00 -0.69
CA ARG A 11 -11.82 -2.91 0.45
C ARG A 11 -10.69 -3.93 0.20
N ALA A 12 -10.54 -4.40 -1.03
CA ALA A 12 -9.42 -5.28 -1.38
C ALA A 12 -8.08 -4.52 -1.25
N VAL A 13 -8.03 -3.26 -1.68
CA VAL A 13 -6.85 -2.38 -1.47
C VAL A 13 -6.55 -2.22 0.02
N GLU A 14 -7.55 -1.92 0.85
CA GLU A 14 -7.41 -1.81 2.31
C GLU A 14 -6.85 -3.10 2.93
N GLY A 15 -7.35 -4.27 2.51
CA GLY A 15 -6.86 -5.57 2.98
C GLY A 15 -5.39 -5.81 2.64
N VAL A 16 -4.96 -5.47 1.42
CA VAL A 16 -3.55 -5.58 1.00
C VAL A 16 -2.66 -4.60 1.76
N CYS A 17 -3.14 -3.38 2.04
CA CYS A 17 -2.43 -2.42 2.89
C CYS A 17 -2.25 -2.94 4.32
N ALA A 18 -3.30 -3.51 4.92
CA ALA A 18 -3.27 -4.05 6.27
C ALA A 18 -2.33 -5.26 6.40
N GLY A 19 -2.25 -6.10 5.36
CA GLY A 19 -1.46 -7.33 5.39
C GLY A 19 -2.16 -8.46 6.14
N GLY A 20 -1.41 -9.53 6.43
CA GLY A 20 -1.93 -10.75 7.07
C GLY A 20 -3.03 -11.42 6.24
N ASP A 21 -3.89 -12.19 6.89
CA ASP A 21 -4.97 -12.94 6.22
C ASP A 21 -5.89 -12.04 5.37
N ALA A 22 -6.04 -10.77 5.77
CA ALA A 22 -6.85 -9.78 5.04
C ALA A 22 -6.28 -9.41 3.66
N ALA A 23 -4.99 -9.63 3.42
CA ALA A 23 -4.35 -9.39 2.13
C ALA A 23 -4.59 -10.54 1.11
N GLY A 24 -5.26 -11.61 1.52
CA GLY A 24 -5.56 -12.74 0.66
C GLY A 24 -4.29 -13.36 0.08
N GLN A 25 -4.21 -13.46 -1.25
CA GLN A 25 -3.04 -14.03 -1.93
C GLN A 25 -1.73 -13.26 -1.69
N ALA A 26 -1.81 -12.01 -1.23
CA ALA A 26 -0.64 -11.20 -0.89
C ALA A 26 -0.27 -11.31 0.60
N ALA A 27 -0.92 -12.18 1.38
CA ALA A 27 -0.65 -12.35 2.82
C ALA A 27 0.81 -12.73 3.10
N GLU A 28 1.37 -13.59 2.26
CA GLU A 28 2.76 -14.08 2.38
C GLU A 28 3.79 -13.11 1.79
N ASP A 29 3.36 -12.07 1.07
CA ASP A 29 4.25 -11.09 0.50
C ASP A 29 4.77 -10.11 1.57
N ASP A 30 6.05 -9.75 1.48
CA ASP A 30 6.63 -8.69 2.30
C ASP A 30 5.94 -7.33 2.01
N PRO A 31 5.97 -6.37 2.96
CA PRO A 31 5.34 -5.07 2.78
C PRO A 31 5.76 -4.33 1.49
N GLY A 32 7.02 -4.46 1.08
CA GLY A 32 7.53 -3.84 -0.15
C GLY A 32 6.93 -4.45 -1.40
N ARG A 33 6.76 -5.77 -1.45
CA ARG A 33 6.09 -6.47 -2.56
C ARG A 33 4.60 -6.16 -2.63
N ARG A 34 3.91 -6.11 -1.49
CA ARG A 34 2.51 -5.64 -1.42
C ARG A 34 2.37 -4.20 -1.92
N PHE A 35 3.27 -3.32 -1.53
CA PHE A 35 3.27 -1.93 -2.01
C PHE A 35 3.46 -1.83 -3.52
N ARG A 36 4.44 -2.56 -4.09
CA ARG A 36 4.64 -2.63 -5.56
C ARG A 36 3.39 -3.14 -6.28
N TRP A 37 2.67 -4.08 -5.68
CA TRP A 37 1.39 -4.54 -6.20
C TRP A 37 0.37 -3.38 -6.20
N LEU A 38 0.18 -2.70 -5.07
CA LEU A 38 -0.81 -1.62 -4.91
C LEU A 38 -0.65 -0.47 -5.91
N ILE A 39 0.59 -0.09 -6.23
CA ILE A 39 0.87 1.05 -7.11
C ILE A 39 0.86 0.69 -8.60
N ALA A 40 0.75 -0.60 -8.94
CA ALA A 40 0.76 -1.02 -10.33
C ALA A 40 -0.60 -0.72 -11.00
N PRO A 41 -0.64 -0.07 -12.18
CA PRO A 41 -1.87 0.39 -12.84
C PRO A 41 -2.61 -0.77 -13.53
N ARG A 42 -3.03 -1.77 -12.76
CA ARG A 42 -3.57 -3.05 -13.27
C ARG A 42 -5.09 -3.19 -13.18
N SER A 43 -5.74 -2.39 -12.33
CA SER A 43 -7.17 -2.54 -12.06
C SER A 43 -8.01 -1.66 -12.98
N THR A 44 -8.87 -2.25 -13.80
CA THR A 44 -9.82 -1.51 -14.64
C THR A 44 -10.98 -0.88 -13.87
N ILE A 45 -11.09 -1.12 -12.56
CA ILE A 45 -12.16 -0.58 -11.69
C ILE A 45 -11.68 0.67 -10.94
N VAL A 46 -10.51 0.60 -10.31
CA VAL A 46 -9.88 1.69 -9.54
C VAL A 46 -8.43 1.79 -9.94
N GLN A 47 -8.04 2.89 -10.59
CA GLN A 47 -6.66 3.14 -10.98
C GLN A 47 -5.94 3.90 -9.85
N PRO A 48 -4.78 3.44 -9.38
CA PRO A 48 -3.98 4.19 -8.42
C PRO A 48 -3.44 5.47 -9.08
N GLY A 49 -3.37 6.55 -8.30
CA GLY A 49 -2.67 7.76 -8.68
C GLY A 49 -1.14 7.63 -8.57
N PRO A 50 -0.38 8.68 -8.92
CA PRO A 50 1.06 8.72 -8.70
C PRO A 50 1.44 8.44 -7.24
N VAL A 51 2.58 7.80 -7.04
CA VAL A 51 3.13 7.64 -5.68
C VAL A 51 3.59 8.98 -5.17
N HIS A 52 3.11 9.35 -3.98
CA HIS A 52 3.57 10.51 -3.25
C HIS A 52 4.43 10.06 -2.08
N THR A 53 5.57 10.72 -1.90
CA THR A 53 6.40 10.53 -0.70
C THR A 53 5.76 11.20 0.50
N GLY A 54 6.04 10.69 1.70
CA GLY A 54 5.69 11.36 2.94
C GLY A 54 6.36 12.73 3.06
N LEU A 55 5.81 13.58 3.94
CA LEU A 55 6.39 14.88 4.30
C LEU A 55 6.89 14.79 5.74
N THR A 56 8.03 15.43 6.02
CA THR A 56 8.59 15.56 7.37
C THR A 56 9.08 16.99 7.61
N ALA A 57 8.94 17.46 8.85
CA ALA A 57 9.53 18.72 9.30
C ALA A 57 10.98 18.55 9.76
N ASP A 58 11.41 17.31 10.05
CA ASP A 58 12.78 16.96 10.44
C ASP A 58 13.28 15.76 9.61
N PRO A 59 14.04 16.03 8.53
CA PRO A 59 14.57 14.97 7.67
C PRO A 59 15.55 14.02 8.36
N ALA A 60 16.31 14.51 9.35
CA ALA A 60 17.34 13.70 10.02
C ALA A 60 16.69 12.68 10.95
N ALA A 61 15.76 13.15 11.79
CA ALA A 61 15.02 12.27 12.70
C ALA A 61 14.19 11.23 11.94
N GLU A 62 13.54 11.63 10.84
CA GLU A 62 12.74 10.71 10.03
C GLU A 62 13.60 9.65 9.32
N THR A 63 14.81 10.00 8.89
CA THR A 63 15.73 9.04 8.27
C THR A 63 16.15 7.95 9.26
N GLU A 64 16.55 8.30 10.49
CA GLU A 64 16.92 7.30 11.50
C GLU A 64 15.73 6.40 11.86
N ARG A 65 14.54 6.98 12.04
CA ARG A 65 13.30 6.22 12.32
C ARG A 65 13.00 5.20 11.22
N LEU A 66 13.19 5.57 9.95
CA LEU A 66 12.95 4.67 8.81
C LEU A 66 14.00 3.55 8.72
N LEU A 67 15.26 3.83 9.04
CA LEU A 67 16.31 2.80 9.11
C LEU A 67 16.02 1.78 10.22
N ASP A 68 15.62 2.26 11.41
CA ASP A 68 15.20 1.39 12.52
C ASP A 68 13.96 0.55 12.18
N LEU A 69 13.05 1.08 11.37
CA LEU A 69 11.81 0.38 11.02
C LEU A 69 11.97 -0.63 9.88
N LEU A 70 12.82 -0.34 8.90
CA LEU A 70 12.84 -1.06 7.61
C LEU A 70 14.12 -1.84 7.35
N VAL A 71 15.18 -1.64 8.13
CA VAL A 71 16.51 -2.20 7.83
C VAL A 71 17.15 -2.90 9.03
N ARG A 72 17.21 -2.23 10.19
CA ARG A 72 17.84 -2.76 11.41
C ARG A 72 16.94 -3.78 12.10
#